data_AF-A0A951GS13-F1
#
_entry.id   AF-A0A951GS13-F1
#
_cell.length_a   1.000
_cell.length_b   1.000
_cell.length_c   1.000
_cell.angle_alpha   90.00
_cell.angle_beta   90.00
_cell.angle_gamma   90.00
#
_symmetry.space_group_name_H-M   'P 1'
#
loop_
_entity.id
_entity.type
_entity.pdbx_description
1 polymer ?
#
loop_
_entity_poly.entity_id
_entity_poly.type
_entity_poly.pdbx_seq_one_letter_code
_entity_poly.pdbx_strand_id
1 'polypeptide(L)'
;MAGKQAKTLTRSQVAAALRHVRRNRYPQRDRVMILLSVKAGLRAGEIAKLTWPMLLTADGRLADSIELHDRAAKKRSGRTIPLHPELRRALQ
;
A
#
# COMPACT_ATOMS: atom_id res chain seq x y z
N MET A 1 -24.70 13.68 17.02
CA MET A 1 -24.71 12.30 16.48
C MET A 1 -23.41 11.63 16.85
N ALA A 2 -23.41 10.62 17.72
CA ALA A 2 -22.25 9.75 17.88
C ALA A 2 -22.04 9.05 16.52
N GLY A 3 -21.03 9.50 15.78
CA GLY A 3 -20.83 9.13 14.38
C GLY A 3 -20.64 7.62 14.22
N LYS A 4 -21.23 7.03 13.18
CA LYS A 4 -20.92 5.66 12.75
C LYS A 4 -19.43 5.58 12.41
N GLN A 5 -18.62 5.15 13.37
CA GLN A 5 -17.21 4.87 13.16
C GLN A 5 -17.07 3.56 12.37
N ALA A 6 -16.25 3.58 11.32
CA ALA A 6 -15.93 2.36 10.58
C ALA A 6 -15.16 1.38 11.48
N LYS A 7 -15.53 0.10 11.42
CA LYS A 7 -14.79 -0.96 12.11
C LYS A 7 -13.37 -1.04 11.55
N THR A 8 -12.37 -1.12 12.42
CA THR A 8 -10.98 -1.34 12.03
C THR A 8 -10.69 -2.83 11.90
N LEU A 9 -9.86 -3.19 10.93
CA LEU A 9 -9.46 -4.59 10.74
C LEU A 9 -8.48 -5.01 11.83
N THR A 10 -8.72 -6.17 12.41
CA THR A 10 -7.79 -6.85 13.30
C THR A 10 -6.65 -7.51 12.53
N ARG A 11 -5.55 -7.83 13.21
CA ARG A 11 -4.41 -8.53 12.59
C ARG A 11 -4.80 -9.87 11.97
N SER A 12 -5.69 -10.62 12.62
CA SER A 12 -6.20 -11.91 12.12
C SER A 12 -7.05 -11.75 10.86
N GLN A 13 -7.87 -10.69 10.77
CA GLN A 13 -8.65 -10.38 9.57
C GLN A 13 -7.76 -9.96 8.39
N VAL A 14 -6.72 -9.16 8.63
CA VAL A 14 -5.72 -8.84 7.59
C VAL A 14 -5.02 -10.11 7.11
N ALA A 15 -4.60 -11.00 8.04
CA ALA A 15 -4.00 -12.27 7.68
C ALA A 15 -4.95 -13.18 6.88
N ALA A 16 -6.25 -13.18 7.22
CA ALA A 16 -7.27 -13.91 6.47
C ALA A 16 -7.43 -13.35 5.05
N ALA A 17 -7.47 -12.03 4.88
CA ALA A 17 -7.52 -11.39 3.57
C ALA A 17 -6.28 -11.73 2.72
N LEU A 18 -5.08 -11.65 3.32
CA LEU A 18 -3.83 -12.02 2.65
C LEU A 18 -3.79 -13.50 2.25
N ARG A 19 -4.38 -14.40 3.06
CA ARG A 19 -4.52 -15.83 2.69
C ARG A 19 -5.54 -16.03 1.56
N HIS A 20 -6.64 -15.29 1.58
CA HIS A 20 -7.70 -15.40 0.60
C HIS A 20 -7.20 -15.05 -0.80
N VAL A 21 -6.51 -13.92 -0.96
CA VAL A 21 -6.03 -13.45 -2.27
C VAL A 21 -4.96 -14.35 -2.91
N ARG A 22 -4.37 -15.29 -2.16
CA ARG A 22 -3.44 -16.29 -2.73
C ARG A 22 -4.06 -17.18 -3.79
N ARG A 23 -5.39 -17.32 -3.79
CA ARG A 23 -6.14 -18.15 -4.74
C ARG A 23 -6.74 -17.34 -5.90
N ASN A 24 -6.52 -16.02 -5.92
CA ASN A 24 -7.05 -15.15 -6.98
C ASN A 24 -6.25 -15.31 -8.28
N ARG A 25 -6.79 -14.76 -9.37
CA ARG A 25 -6.13 -14.70 -10.67
C ARG A 25 -4.77 -13.97 -10.63
N TYR A 26 -4.65 -12.93 -9.79
CA TYR A 26 -3.44 -12.09 -9.67
C TYR A 26 -2.96 -11.99 -8.21
N PRO A 27 -2.48 -13.09 -7.63
CA PRO A 27 -2.27 -13.18 -6.19
C PRO A 27 -1.16 -12.24 -5.68
N GLN A 28 -0.10 -12.04 -6.47
CA GLN A 28 1.00 -11.13 -6.13
C GLN A 28 0.51 -9.67 -6.09
N ARG A 29 -0.18 -9.23 -7.16
CA ARG A 29 -0.77 -7.89 -7.25
C ARG A 29 -1.73 -7.62 -6.09
N ASP A 30 -2.66 -8.53 -5.84
CA ASP A 30 -3.69 -8.35 -4.81
C ASP A 30 -3.08 -8.32 -3.40
N ARG A 31 -2.04 -9.14 -3.15
CA ARG A 31 -1.26 -9.09 -1.92
C ARG A 31 -0.58 -7.73 -1.73
N VAL A 32 0.07 -7.20 -2.76
CA VAL A 32 0.72 -5.88 -2.72
C VAL A 32 -0.29 -4.77 -2.45
N MET A 33 -1.46 -4.79 -3.10
CA MET A 33 -2.53 -3.80 -2.87
C MET A 33 -2.99 -3.77 -1.41
N ILE A 34 -3.21 -4.94 -0.80
CA ILE A 34 -3.58 -5.02 0.62
C ILE A 34 -2.46 -4.46 1.50
N LEU A 35 -1.20 -4.84 1.26
CA LEU A 35 -0.06 -4.38 2.04
C LEU A 35 0.18 -2.86 1.90
N LEU A 36 0.01 -2.28 0.71
CA LEU A 36 0.08 -0.83 0.51
C LEU A 36 -0.96 -0.09 1.37
N SER A 37 -2.16 -0.65 1.50
CA SER A 37 -3.20 -0.05 2.34
C SER A 37 -2.89 -0.19 3.84
N VAL A 38 -2.59 -1.40 4.32
CA VAL A 38 -2.51 -1.68 5.76
C VAL A 38 -1.12 -1.45 6.38
N LYS A 39 -0.06 -1.42 5.56
CA LYS A 39 1.33 -1.21 6.02
C LYS A 39 1.93 0.13 5.58
N ALA A 40 1.45 0.73 4.49
CA ALA A 40 1.87 2.06 4.06
C ALA A 40 0.77 3.14 4.22
N GLY A 41 -0.44 2.76 4.66
CA GLY A 41 -1.53 3.71 4.91
C GLY A 41 -2.03 4.41 3.64
N LEU A 42 -1.81 3.82 2.46
CA LEU A 42 -2.25 4.40 1.20
C LEU A 42 -3.74 4.19 0.99
N ARG A 43 -4.41 5.23 0.50
CA ARG A 43 -5.82 5.15 0.07
C ARG A 43 -5.90 4.47 -1.30
N ALA A 44 -7.04 3.86 -1.61
CA ALA A 44 -7.24 3.18 -2.90
C ALA A 44 -6.90 4.07 -4.12
N GLY A 45 -7.26 5.35 -4.08
CA GLY A 45 -6.93 6.30 -5.15
C GLY A 45 -5.44 6.69 -5.23
N GLU A 46 -4.70 6.61 -4.12
CA GLU A 46 -3.25 6.79 -4.10
C GLU A 46 -2.56 5.53 -4.67
N ILE A 47 -3.01 4.34 -4.25
CA ILE A 47 -2.53 3.05 -4.78
C ILE A 47 -2.70 2.97 -6.29
N ALA A 48 -3.87 3.38 -6.82
CA ALA A 48 -4.15 3.36 -8.25
C ALA A 48 -3.28 4.31 -9.10
N LYS A 49 -2.68 5.34 -8.48
CA LYS A 49 -1.83 6.34 -9.15
C LYS A 49 -0.35 6.15 -8.85
N LEU A 50 -0.01 5.12 -8.08
CA LEU A 50 1.36 4.84 -7.71
C LEU A 50 2.16 4.42 -8.94
N THR A 51 3.37 4.95 -9.09
CA THR A 51 4.25 4.66 -10.24
C THR A 51 5.62 4.22 -9.76
N TRP A 52 6.34 3.40 -10.53
CA TRP A 52 7.68 2.92 -10.16
C TRP A 52 8.67 4.00 -9.73
N PRO A 53 8.74 5.19 -10.36
CA PRO A 53 9.63 6.27 -9.88
C PRO A 53 9.36 6.73 -8.44
N MET A 54 8.19 6.45 -7.88
CA MET A 54 7.86 6.76 -6.47
C MET A 54 8.38 5.69 -5.49
N LEU A 55 8.89 4.56 -5.97
CA LEU A 55 9.37 3.43 -5.16
C LEU A 55 10.80 3.02 -5.48
N LEU A 56 11.37 3.51 -6.58
CA LEU A 56 12.69 3.12 -7.03
C LEU A 56 13.71 4.25 -6.81
N THR A 57 14.92 3.86 -6.43
CA THR A 57 16.12 4.70 -6.48
C THR A 57 16.60 4.87 -7.93
N ALA A 58 17.52 5.82 -8.16
CA ALA A 58 18.02 6.15 -9.50
C ALA A 58 18.70 4.96 -10.23
N ASP A 59 19.18 3.98 -9.48
CA ASP A 59 19.78 2.73 -9.98
C ASP A 59 18.73 1.62 -10.25
N GLY A 60 17.44 1.92 -10.12
CA GLY A 60 16.34 0.98 -10.34
C GLY A 60 16.10 0.00 -9.20
N ARG A 61 16.74 0.17 -8.04
CA ARG A 61 16.48 -0.65 -6.84
C ARG A 61 15.29 -0.11 -6.06
N LEU A 62 14.68 -0.96 -5.24
CA LEU A 62 13.59 -0.51 -4.37
C LEU A 62 14.14 0.36 -3.24
N ALA A 63 13.64 1.60 -3.16
CA ALA A 63 13.96 2.56 -2.12
C ALA A 63 13.46 2.10 -0.74
N ASP A 64 14.01 2.72 0.30
CA ASP A 64 13.58 2.48 1.68
C ASP A 64 12.30 3.23 2.07
N SER A 65 11.78 4.06 1.16
CA SER A 65 10.54 4.81 1.31
C SER A 65 9.78 4.96 0.01
N ILE A 66 8.46 5.16 0.11
CA ILE A 66 7.58 5.54 -0.98
C ILE A 66 7.47 7.07 -1.00
N GLU A 67 7.84 7.69 -2.11
CA GLU A 67 7.66 9.11 -2.36
C GLU A 67 6.32 9.36 -3.05
N LEU A 68 5.26 9.53 -2.27
CA LEU A 68 3.93 9.80 -2.82
C LEU A 68 3.85 11.25 -3.32
N HIS A 69 3.88 11.45 -4.63
CA HIS A 69 3.80 12.78 -5.22
C HIS A 69 2.42 13.43 -5.04
N ASP A 70 2.37 14.76 -4.98
CA ASP A 70 1.13 15.55 -4.84
C ASP A 70 0.05 15.23 -5.87
N ARG A 71 0.45 14.92 -7.11
CA ARG A 71 -0.48 14.53 -8.19
C ARG A 71 -1.27 13.25 -7.87
N ALA A 72 -0.72 12.38 -7.03
CA ALA A 72 -1.37 11.13 -6.61
C ALA A 72 -2.26 11.34 -5.37
N ALA A 73 -1.94 12.32 -4.52
CA ALA A 73 -2.63 12.57 -3.26
C ALA A 73 -3.78 13.58 -3.40
N LYS A 74 -4.88 13.35 -2.66
CA LYS A 74 -5.98 14.32 -2.58
C LYS A 74 -5.46 15.63 -1.95
N LYS A 75 -5.90 16.79 -2.48
CA LYS A 75 -5.49 18.13 -2.00
C LYS A 75 -3.97 18.39 -2.06
N ARG A 76 -3.22 17.69 -2.92
CA ARG A 76 -1.74 17.85 -3.01
C ARG A 76 -1.06 17.64 -1.65
N SER A 77 -1.44 16.55 -0.99
CA SER A 77 -0.89 16.12 0.31
C SER A 77 0.10 14.97 0.12
N GLY A 78 1.05 15.16 -0.80
CA GLY A 78 2.17 14.25 -1.01
C GLY A 78 3.00 14.11 0.26
N ARG A 79 3.69 12.98 0.37
CA ARG A 79 4.43 12.61 1.58
C ARG A 79 5.40 11.45 1.31
N THR A 80 6.42 11.36 2.13
CA THR A 80 7.35 10.23 2.15
C THR A 80 6.93 9.23 3.23
N ILE A 81 6.82 7.95 2.86
CA ILE A 81 6.33 6.88 3.73
C ILE A 81 7.42 5.80 3.82
N PRO A 82 7.99 5.51 4.99
CA PRO A 82 8.95 4.41 5.14
C PRO A 82 8.38 3.07 4.68
N LEU A 83 9.16 2.30 3.94
CA LEU A 83 8.72 1.06 3.34
C LEU A 83 8.80 -0.09 4.34
N HIS A 84 7.64 -0.59 4.76
CA HIS A 84 7.57 -1.71 5.71
C HIS A 84 8.24 -2.97 5.13
N PRO A 85 9.04 -3.74 5.89
CA PRO A 85 9.79 -4.90 5.37
C PRO A 85 8.94 -5.97 4.68
N GLU A 86 7.73 -6.22 5.18
CA GLU A 86 6.79 -7.15 4.53
C GLU A 86 6.30 -6.66 3.17
N LEU A 87 6.08 -5.35 3.01
CA LEU A 87 5.69 -4.76 1.73
C LEU A 87 6.86 -4.77 0.76
N ARG A 88 8.07 -4.45 1.23
CA ARG A 88 9.31 -4.56 0.45
C ARG A 88 9.48 -5.95 -0.16
N ARG A 89 9.34 -7.01 0.66
CA ARG A 89 9.42 -8.41 0.18
C ARG A 89 8.33 -8.78 -0.81
N ALA A 90 7.18 -8.10 -0.80
CA ALA A 90 6.09 -8.38 -1.75
C ALA A 90 6.26 -7.64 -3.09
N LEU A 91 7.15 -6.64 -3.15
CA LEU A 91 7.49 -5.86 -4.34
C LEU A 91 8.71 -6.43 -5.09
N GLN A 92 9.35 -7.48 -4.56
CA GLN A 92 10.46 -8.23 -5.15
C GLN A 92 9.95 -9.58 -5.66
#